data_AF-A0AAU4F2N9-F1
#
_entry.id   AF-A0AAU4F2N9-F1
#
_cell.length_a   1.000
_cell.length_b   1.000
_cell.length_c   1.000
_cell.angle_alpha   90.00
_cell.angle_beta   90.00
_cell.angle_gamma   90.00
#
_symmetry.space_group_name_H-M   'P 1'
#
loop_
_entity.id
_entity.type
_entity.pdbx_description
1 polymer ?
#
loop_
_entity_poly.entity_id
_entity_poly.type
_entity_poly.pdbx_seq_one_letter_code
_entity_poly.pdbx_strand_id
1 'polypeptide(L)' 'MGGIPGYRSDLFADRTGTRTAEVFVTEQQGLLEPDLGAAQQALVTGAVCAMYGKASP' A
#
# COMPACT_ATOMS: atom_id res chain seq x y z
N MET A 1 3.82 -10.41 -2.48
CA MET A 1 4.34 -9.60 -1.36
C MET A 1 5.80 -9.94 -1.17
N GLY A 2 6.67 -8.93 -1.30
CA GLY A 2 8.09 -9.05 -1.01
C GLY A 2 8.40 -8.23 0.24
N GLY A 3 9.19 -8.81 1.16
CA GLY A 3 9.62 -8.13 2.37
C GLY A 3 11.09 -8.41 2.62
N ILE A 4 11.89 -7.35 2.71
CA ILE A 4 13.26 -7.41 3.27
C ILE A 4 13.11 -6.82 4.68
N PRO A 5 13.83 -7.31 5.71
CA PRO A 5 13.77 -6.68 7.03
C PRO A 5 13.94 -5.15 6.95
N GLY A 6 13.02 -4.40 7.55
CA GLY A 6 12.96 -2.94 7.44
C GLY A 6 12.18 -2.40 6.23
N TYR A 7 11.73 -3.24 5.31
CA TYR A 7 11.08 -2.83 4.07
C TYR A 7 9.88 -3.72 3.72
N ARG A 8 8.83 -3.08 3.19
CA ARG A 8 7.64 -3.77 2.67
C ARG A 8 7.25 -3.20 1.31
N SER A 9 6.91 -4.09 0.37
CA SER A 9 6.23 -3.70 -0.86
C SER A 9 4.91 -4.46 -1.04
N ASP A 10 3.85 -3.70 -1.28
CA ASP A 10 2.54 -4.20 -1.67
C ASP A 10 2.25 -3.76 -3.11
N LEU A 11 2.14 -4.73 -4.03
CA LEU A 11 1.81 -4.50 -5.43
C LEU A 11 0.34 -4.85 -5.68
N PHE A 12 -0.38 -3.92 -6.29
CA PHE A 12 -1.78 -4.06 -6.69
C PHE A 12 -1.88 -3.96 -8.21
N ALA A 13 -2.75 -4.79 -8.78
CA ALA A 13 -3.10 -4.73 -10.19
C ALA A 13 -4.61 -4.82 -10.34
N ASP A 14 -5.17 -4.15 -11.34
CA ASP A 14 -6.53 -4.41 -11.76
C ASP A 14 -6.66 -5.80 -12.42
N ARG A 15 -7.91 -6.23 -12.67
CA ARG A 15 -8.17 -7.58 -13.20
C ARG A 15 -7.49 -7.84 -14.55
N THR A 16 -7.27 -6.79 -15.34
CA THR A 16 -6.64 -6.90 -16.67
C THR A 16 -5.12 -6.72 -16.62
N GLY A 17 -4.54 -6.37 -15.47
CA GLY A 17 -3.13 -6.06 -15.31
C GLY A 17 -2.69 -4.79 -16.06
N THR A 18 -3.63 -3.96 -16.49
CA THR A 18 -3.36 -2.74 -17.26
C THR A 18 -3.10 -1.54 -16.36
N ARG A 19 -3.62 -1.60 -15.13
CA ARG A 19 -3.39 -0.59 -14.10
C ARG A 19 -2.71 -1.25 -12.91
N THR A 20 -1.65 -0.64 -12.43
CA THR A 20 -0.90 -1.11 -11.27
C THR A 20 -0.67 0.03 -10.29
N ALA A 21 -0.52 -0.34 -9.03
CA ALA A 21 -0.06 0.55 -7.97
C ALA A 21 0.90 -0.21 -7.06
N GLU A 22 1.92 0.47 -6.57
CA GLU A 22 2.86 -0.07 -5.60
C GLU A 22 2.87 0.83 -4.37
N VAL A 23 2.78 0.22 -3.20
CA VAL A 23 3.02 0.87 -1.91
C VAL A 23 4.32 0.35 -1.35
N PHE A 24 5.30 1.22 -1.21
CA PHE A 24 6.60 0.92 -0.62
C PHE A 24 6.72 1.60 0.73
N VAL A 25 7.09 0.84 1.75
CA VAL A 25 7.26 1.33 3.13
C VAL A 25 8.64 0.98 3.63
N THR A 26 9.34 1.99 4.10
CA THR A 26 10.54 1.87 4.93
C THR A 26 10.10 1.86 6.40
N GLU A 27 10.69 1.00 7.24
CA GLU A 27 10.36 0.79 8.66
C GLU A 27 9.14 -0.14 8.93
N GLN A 28 9.12 -1.33 8.32
CA GLN A 28 8.01 -2.30 8.51
C GLN A 28 7.77 -2.70 9.98
N GLN A 29 8.79 -2.65 10.86
CA GLN A 29 8.65 -3.09 12.26
C GLN A 29 7.63 -2.28 13.08
N GLY A 30 7.37 -1.02 12.72
CA GLY A 30 6.40 -0.16 13.42
C GLY A 30 4.94 -0.46 13.08
N LEU A 31 4.64 -1.24 12.03
CA LEU A 31 3.25 -1.48 11.57
C LEU A 31 2.38 -2.28 12.56
N LEU A 32 2.96 -2.81 13.63
CA LEU A 32 2.21 -3.41 14.75
C LEU A 32 1.61 -2.34 15.67
N GLU A 33 2.13 -1.12 15.63
CA GLU A 33 1.51 0.02 16.31
C GLU A 33 0.21 0.39 15.57
N PRO A 34 -0.91 0.52 16.28
CA PRO A 34 -2.22 0.67 15.66
C PRO A 34 -2.32 1.90 14.75
N ASP A 35 -1.68 3.01 15.13
CA ASP A 35 -1.69 4.24 14.34
C ASP A 35 -0.90 4.08 13.03
N LEU A 36 0.23 3.37 13.08
CA LEU A 36 1.04 3.08 11.89
C LEU A 36 0.32 2.06 10.98
N GLY A 37 -0.36 1.08 11.56
CA GLY A 37 -1.23 0.15 10.82
C GLY A 37 -2.38 0.87 10.10
N ALA A 38 -3.04 1.82 10.78
CA ALA A 38 -4.10 2.63 10.20
C ALA A 38 -3.59 3.55 9.08
N ALA A 39 -2.43 4.20 9.29
CA ALA A 39 -1.79 5.02 8.27
C ALA A 39 -1.41 4.19 7.03
N GLN A 40 -0.87 2.98 7.22
CA GLN A 40 -0.57 2.06 6.13
C GLN A 40 -1.81 1.66 5.36
N GLN A 41 -2.90 1.35 6.06
CA GLN A 41 -4.16 1.01 5.41
C GLN A 41 -4.70 2.20 4.59
N ALA A 42 -4.58 3.42 5.11
CA ALA A 42 -4.95 4.63 4.37
C ALA A 42 -4.09 4.84 3.11
N LEU A 43 -2.78 4.60 3.19
CA LEU A 43 -1.87 4.64 2.03
C LEU A 43 -2.28 3.62 0.96
N VAL A 44 -2.56 2.38 1.38
CA VAL A 44 -3.04 1.32 0.48
C VAL A 44 -4.36 1.69 -0.18
N THR A 45 -5.35 2.16 0.59
CA THR A 45 -6.64 2.60 0.05
C THR A 45 -6.46 3.76 -0.93
N GLY A 46 -5.65 4.76 -0.60
CA GLY A 46 -5.36 5.90 -1.48
C GLY A 46 -4.70 5.47 -2.78
N ALA A 47 -3.70 4.60 -2.72
CA ALA A 47 -3.02 4.07 -3.91
C ALA A 47 -3.98 3.30 -4.84
N VAL A 48 -4.84 2.45 -4.28
CA VAL A 48 -5.85 1.71 -5.06
C VAL A 48 -6.91 2.66 -5.65
N CYS A 49 -7.38 3.66 -4.90
CA CYS A 49 -8.29 4.66 -5.42
C CYS A 49 -7.66 5.45 -6.58
N ALA A 50 -6.42 5.93 -6.41
CA ALA A 50 -5.68 6.64 -7.44
C ALA A 50 -5.47 5.78 -8.70
N MET A 51 -5.16 4.49 -8.54
CA MET A 51 -5.08 3.53 -9.64
C MET A 51 -6.37 3.46 -10.45
N TYR A 52 -7.53 3.57 -9.81
CA TYR A 52 -8.84 3.62 -10.48
C TYR A 52 -9.28 5.03 -10.90
N GLY A 53 -8.47 6.07 -10.67
CA GLY A 53 -8.82 7.46 -10.95
C GLY A 53 -9.90 8.02 -10.02
N LYS A 54 -9.98 7.50 -8.79
CA LYS A 54 -10.94 7.91 -7.76
C LYS A 54 -10.24 8.72 -6.67
N ALA A 55 -10.98 9.62 -6.03
CA ALA A 55 -10.52 10.27 -4.81
C ALA A 55 -10.41 9.25 -3.67
N SER A 56 -9.42 9.43 -2.79
CA SER A 56 -9.35 8.69 -1.54
C SER A 56 -10.47 9.16 -0.59
N PRO A 57 -11.03 8.26 0.25
CA PRO A 57 -11.96 8.63 1.31
C PRO A 57 -11.29 9.47 2.41
#